data_AF-A0A285F259-F1
#
_entry.id   AF-A0A285F259-F1
#
_cell.length_a   1.000
_cell.length_b   1.000
_cell.length_c   1.000
_cell.angle_alpha   90.00
_cell.angle_beta   90.00
_cell.angle_gamma   90.00
#
_symmetry.space_group_name_H-M   'P 1'
#
loop_
_entity.id
_entity.type
_entity.pdbx_description
1 polymer ?
#
loop_
_entity_poly.entity_id
_entity_poly.type
_entity_poly.pdbx_seq_one_letter_code
_entity_poly.pdbx_strand_id
1 'polypeptide(L)' 'MITIKIKRLYKEEITMAKYECTVCGYVYNPEEGDPDSGIAPGTAFEDIPDDWECPLCGVSKDMFEKIED' A
#
# COMPACT_ATOMS: atom_id res chain seq x y z
N MET A 1 -8.15 17.47 -27.24
CA MET A 1 -6.93 17.28 -26.42
C MET A 1 -7.11 17.66 -24.94
N ILE A 2 -8.06 18.53 -24.56
CA ILE A 2 -8.24 18.95 -23.14
C ILE A 2 -9.01 17.90 -22.30
N THR A 3 -10.09 17.31 -22.81
CA THR A 3 -10.92 16.34 -22.05
C THR A 3 -10.26 14.98 -21.79
N ILE A 4 -9.26 14.59 -22.59
CA ILE A 4 -8.53 13.33 -22.43
C ILE A 4 -7.46 13.45 -21.33
N LYS A 5 -6.86 14.63 -21.15
CA LYS A 5 -5.83 14.88 -20.12
C LYS A 5 -6.43 14.93 -18.71
N ILE A 6 -7.63 15.51 -18.56
CA ILE A 6 -8.28 15.69 -17.27
C ILE A 6 -8.87 14.36 -16.74
N LYS A 7 -9.44 13.51 -17.62
CA LYS A 7 -9.89 12.16 -17.22
C LYS A 7 -8.76 11.17 -16.90
N ARG A 8 -7.54 11.43 -17.39
CA ARG A 8 -6.36 10.62 -17.09
C ARG A 8 -5.76 11.00 -15.73
N LEU A 9 -5.73 12.29 -15.41
CA LEU A 9 -5.33 12.81 -14.08
C LEU A 9 -6.27 12.32 -12.95
N TYR A 10 -7.58 12.22 -13.20
CA TYR A 10 -8.55 11.82 -12.16
C TYR A 10 -8.64 10.31 -11.85
N LYS A 11 -7.91 9.46 -12.59
CA LYS A 11 -8.07 7.99 -12.52
C LYS A 11 -6.83 7.27 -11.98
N GLU A 12 -5.67 7.91 -12.08
CA GLU A 12 -4.48 7.56 -11.28
C GLU A 12 -4.72 7.90 -9.79
N GLU A 13 -5.72 8.75 -9.52
CA GLU A 13 -6.17 9.27 -8.22
C GLU A 13 -7.13 8.36 -7.41
N ILE A 14 -7.50 7.17 -7.89
CA ILE A 14 -8.06 6.12 -7.01
C ILE A 14 -6.88 5.32 -6.48
N THR A 15 -6.05 6.00 -5.69
CA THR A 15 -4.84 5.45 -5.11
C THR A 15 -5.23 4.30 -4.19
N MET A 16 -4.58 3.14 -4.38
CA MET A 16 -4.74 2.03 -3.45
C MET A 16 -4.36 2.52 -2.05
N ALA A 17 -5.16 2.15 -1.06
CA ALA A 17 -5.00 2.64 0.30
C ALA A 17 -3.62 2.24 0.86
N LYS A 18 -2.88 3.21 1.39
CA LYS A 18 -1.66 2.96 2.16
C LYS A 18 -2.00 2.55 3.57
N TYR A 19 -1.09 1.81 4.20
CA TYR A 19 -1.27 1.31 5.56
C TYR A 19 -0.03 1.59 6.39
N GLU A 20 -0.21 2.08 7.61
CA GLU A 20 0.87 2.38 8.55
C GLU A 20 0.90 1.35 9.69
N CYS A 21 2.08 0.81 9.97
CA CYS A 21 2.32 -0.02 11.13
C CYS A 21 2.24 0.83 12.40
N THR A 22 1.23 0.58 13.23
CA THR A 22 1.00 1.30 14.49
C THR A 22 2.10 1.09 15.54
N VAL A 23 2.98 0.11 15.34
CA VAL A 23 4.07 -0.24 16.28
C VAL A 23 5.37 0.50 15.96
N CYS A 24 5.71 0.66 14.68
CA CYS A 24 7.01 1.21 14.27
C CYS A 24 6.94 2.35 13.24
N GLY A 25 5.76 2.66 12.70
CA GLY A 25 5.56 3.73 11.72
C GLY A 25 5.96 3.36 10.28
N TYR A 26 6.23 2.09 9.98
CA TYR A 26 6.43 1.65 8.59
C TYR A 26 5.16 1.87 7.78
N VAL A 27 5.28 2.50 6.61
CA VAL A 27 4.14 2.69 5.69
C VAL A 27 4.27 1.72 4.53
N TYR A 28 3.31 0.82 4.41
CA TYR A 28 3.12 0.01 3.21
C TYR A 28 2.51 0.89 2.10
N ASN A 29 3.25 1.03 1.00
CA ASN A 29 2.76 1.64 -0.22
C ASN A 29 2.41 0.55 -1.25
N PRO A 30 1.12 0.37 -1.58
CA PRO A 30 0.70 -0.60 -2.59
C PRO A 30 1.39 -0.43 -3.94
N GLU A 31 1.75 0.79 -4.34
CA GLU A 31 2.44 1.04 -5.62
C GLU A 31 3.87 0.48 -5.62
N GLU A 32 4.51 0.41 -4.46
CA GLU A 32 5.86 -0.12 -4.29
C GLU A 32 5.83 -1.61 -3.92
N GLY A 33 4.78 -2.05 -3.22
CA GLY A 33 4.70 -3.39 -2.65
C GLY A 33 5.72 -3.60 -1.55
N ASP A 34 6.16 -4.85 -1.39
CA ASP A 34 7.29 -5.24 -0.55
C ASP A 34 8.06 -6.40 -1.24
N PRO A 35 8.84 -6.11 -2.30
CA PRO A 35 9.46 -7.14 -3.13
C PRO A 35 10.46 -8.02 -2.39
N ASP A 36 11.08 -7.49 -1.34
CA ASP A 36 12.03 -8.21 -0.49
C ASP A 36 11.34 -9.33 0.29
N SER A 37 10.08 -9.13 0.68
CA SER A 37 9.22 -10.15 1.29
C SER A 37 8.34 -10.90 0.27
N GLY A 38 8.57 -10.70 -1.04
CA GLY A 38 7.83 -11.36 -2.11
C GLY A 38 6.49 -10.73 -2.49
N ILE A 39 6.19 -9.52 -2.00
CA ILE A 39 4.97 -8.77 -2.34
C ILE A 39 5.27 -7.86 -3.52
N ALA A 40 4.64 -8.12 -4.67
CA ALA A 40 4.91 -7.34 -5.88
C ALA A 40 4.41 -5.88 -5.77
N PRO A 41 5.05 -4.93 -6.48
CA PRO A 41 4.50 -3.59 -6.68
C PRO A 41 3.11 -3.66 -7.31
N GLY A 42 2.19 -2.82 -6.86
CA GLY A 42 0.79 -2.82 -7.28
C GLY A 42 -0.13 -3.74 -6.46
N THR A 43 0.36 -4.35 -5.38
CA THR A 43 -0.45 -5.23 -4.52
C THR A 43 -1.21 -4.39 -3.50
N ALA A 44 -2.54 -4.54 -3.40
CA ALA A 44 -3.29 -3.87 -2.35
C ALA A 44 -2.94 -4.50 -1.00
N PHE A 45 -2.94 -3.71 0.08
CA PHE A 45 -2.64 -4.25 1.42
C PHE A 45 -3.59 -5.40 1.78
N GLU A 46 -4.87 -5.31 1.40
CA GLU A 46 -5.86 -6.36 1.64
C GLU A 46 -5.50 -7.71 0.98
N ASP A 47 -4.77 -7.68 -0.15
CA ASP A 47 -4.36 -8.88 -0.91
C ASP A 47 -3.06 -9.52 -0.41
N ILE A 48 -2.34 -8.87 0.52
CA ILE A 48 -1.14 -9.45 1.13
C ILE A 48 -1.52 -10.69 1.96
N PRO A 49 -0.75 -11.79 1.89
CA PRO A 49 -0.94 -12.95 2.77
C PRO A 49 -0.97 -12.60 4.26
N ASP A 50 -1.76 -13.34 5.06
CA ASP A 50 -1.89 -13.10 6.50
C ASP A 50 -0.60 -13.43 7.29
N ASP A 51 0.29 -14.23 6.72
CA ASP A 51 1.61 -14.56 7.28
C ASP A 51 2.68 -13.51 6.97
N TRP A 52 2.35 -12.47 6.21
CA TRP A 52 3.25 -11.33 6.02
C TRP A 52 3.38 -10.53 7.32
N GLU A 53 4.62 -10.15 7.60
CA GLU A 53 5.00 -9.39 8.77
C GLU A 53 5.64 -8.07 8.34
N CYS A 54 5.52 -7.05 9.18
CA CYS A 54 6.16 -5.75 8.96
C CYS A 54 7.67 -5.94 8.72
N PRO A 55 8.24 -5.47 7.60
CA PRO A 55 9.65 -5.68 7.27
C PRO A 55 10.61 -4.97 8.22
N LEU A 56 10.13 -4.01 9.02
CA LEU A 56 10.95 -3.28 9.99
C LEU A 56 10.95 -3.89 11.40
N CYS A 57 9.81 -4.42 11.87
CA CYS A 57 9.67 -4.85 13.26
C CYS A 57 9.09 -6.26 13.46
N GLY A 58 8.70 -6.95 12.38
CA GLY A 58 8.23 -8.34 12.43
C GLY A 58 6.87 -8.55 13.08
N VAL A 59 6.07 -7.49 13.26
CA VAL A 59 4.68 -7.65 13.73
C VAL A 59 3.76 -8.02 12.58
N SER A 60 2.70 -8.75 12.90
CA SER A 60 1.73 -9.21 11.90
C SER A 60 0.90 -8.07 11.30
N LYS A 61 0.25 -8.38 10.18
CA LYS A 61 -0.56 -7.47 9.35
C LYS A 61 -1.70 -6.77 10.12
N ASP A 62 -2.18 -7.36 11.22
CA ASP A 62 -3.23 -6.81 12.08
C ASP A 62 -2.80 -5.55 12.84
N MET A 63 -1.49 -5.30 12.95
CA MET A 63 -0.95 -4.08 13.57
C MET A 63 -0.86 -2.87 12.63
N PHE A 64 -1.50 -2.95 11.46
CA PHE A 64 -1.53 -1.88 10.48
C PHE A 64 -2.89 -1.21 10.41
N GLU A 65 -2.88 0.12 10.26
CA GLU A 65 -4.07 0.91 10.06
C GLU A 65 -4.03 1.61 8.70
N LYS A 66 -5.18 1.68 8.04
CA LYS A 66 -5.32 2.41 6.78
C LYS A 66 -5.12 3.90 7.04
N ILE A 67 -4.27 4.52 6.24
CA ILE A 67 -4.10 5.98 6.25
C ILE A 67 -4.78 6.58 5.02
N GLU A 68 -5.47 7.71 5.23
CA GLU A 68 -5.98 8.56 4.16
C GLU A 68 -4.90 9.61 3.87
N ASP A 69 -4.38 9.62 2.64
CA ASP A 69 -3.45 10.65 2.14
C ASP A 69 -4.21 11.97 1.86
#